data_AF-D0W5C2-F1
#
_entry.id   AF-D0W5C2-F1
#
_cell.length_a   1.000
_cell.length_b   1.000
_cell.length_c   1.000
_cell.angle_alpha   90.00
_cell.angle_beta   90.00
_cell.angle_gamma   90.00
#
_symmetry.space_group_name_H-M   'P 1'
#
loop_
_entity.id
_entity.type
_entity.pdbx_description
1 polymer ?
#
loop_
_entity_poly.entity_id
_entity_poly.type
_entity_poly.pdbx_seq_one_letter_code
_entity_poly.pdbx_strand_id
1 'polypeptide(L)'
;MAQCESPIDIADILESVLSVIKNVNTENKRARENFKQILKTEFIYAAAAILKNKTQWEIPENTRNLDSDIICTYICEVFLKSHLLGNSFPVMRPREVKQMPEPVFNKVLFAEQRTRQLEVIRTSEYIFAIAPYYTDDLPFSLRRFLSEDKLYTSYNRYYTAIHIPVRNITQNDALSFANGLKQILSMQAGVSWEIIDMMDKIEENYNEKVLPLLFSPFPAQVERTQAIAARLEEFERLLGDTVLDPFYYCLTRMAKGEEDLRYIYIAFRQSFDGIFNSFETFRLLPVLWMNRDAENMSDRMDAYISAMEHRSREILSIQKGKPEEEFSGKVSACLNDLERCLEKYSKQLELVSESIETCTAKLEGKPSFFNRLLKTGDKLRRQLDVLQKQSASIHNEAYIEINTLLYRHREVVSVRNRRADYVEKGKERIALFPRGLNGITKLPAAVLLPERSDCFDMKEVWQMFNRIPR
;
A
#
# COMPACT_ATOMS: atom_id res chain seq x y z
N MET A 1 -26.55 9.10 -14.32
CA MET A 1 -26.52 9.38 -12.86
C MET A 1 -27.48 10.49 -12.46
N ALA A 2 -27.38 11.72 -12.96
CA ALA A 2 -28.25 12.83 -12.51
C ALA A 2 -29.77 12.53 -12.63
N GLN A 3 -30.18 11.86 -13.71
CA GLN A 3 -31.57 11.47 -14.00
C GLN A 3 -31.98 10.12 -13.39
N CYS A 4 -31.08 9.43 -12.70
CA CYS A 4 -31.33 8.09 -12.18
C CYS A 4 -31.89 8.18 -10.77
N GLU A 5 -33.11 7.70 -10.52
CA GLU A 5 -33.75 7.84 -9.20
C GLU A 5 -33.52 6.62 -8.29
N SER A 6 -33.33 5.44 -8.86
CA SER A 6 -33.02 4.20 -8.15
C SER A 6 -31.58 4.19 -7.61
N PRO A 7 -31.36 3.96 -6.29
CA PRO A 7 -30.03 3.73 -5.72
C PRO A 7 -29.31 2.52 -6.31
N ILE A 8 -30.05 1.49 -6.75
CA ILE A 8 -29.47 0.25 -7.30
C ILE A 8 -28.82 0.53 -8.65
N ASP A 9 -29.50 1.29 -9.51
CA ASP A 9 -28.97 1.65 -10.82
C ASP A 9 -27.75 2.58 -10.69
N ILE A 10 -27.76 3.48 -9.70
CA ILE A 10 -26.59 4.30 -9.35
C ILE A 10 -25.43 3.41 -8.91
N ALA A 11 -25.68 2.43 -8.04
CA ALA A 11 -24.68 1.47 -7.59
C ALA A 11 -24.08 0.70 -8.77
N ASP A 12 -24.90 0.21 -9.69
CA ASP A 12 -24.45 -0.51 -10.88
C ASP A 12 -23.58 0.35 -11.79
N ILE A 13 -23.97 1.60 -12.03
CA ILE A 13 -23.16 2.53 -12.84
C ILE A 13 -21.81 2.78 -12.16
N LEU A 14 -21.80 3.11 -10.87
CA LEU A 14 -20.59 3.47 -10.15
C LEU A 14 -19.61 2.29 -10.06
N GLU A 15 -20.09 1.12 -9.62
CA GLU A 15 -19.26 -0.09 -9.52
C GLU A 15 -18.75 -0.52 -10.90
N SER A 16 -19.60 -0.47 -11.94
CA SER A 16 -19.19 -0.88 -13.29
C SER A 16 -18.15 0.06 -13.88
N VAL A 17 -18.34 1.39 -13.80
CA VAL A 17 -17.38 2.34 -14.36
C VAL A 17 -16.04 2.26 -13.62
N LEU A 18 -16.05 2.18 -12.29
CA LEU A 18 -14.80 2.04 -11.52
C LEU A 18 -14.10 0.71 -11.82
N SER A 19 -14.84 -0.38 -11.98
CA SER A 19 -14.30 -1.67 -12.41
C SER A 19 -13.67 -1.59 -13.81
N VAL A 20 -14.36 -0.95 -14.78
CA VAL A 20 -13.81 -0.72 -16.12
C VAL A 20 -12.51 0.08 -16.04
N ILE A 21 -12.50 1.22 -15.33
CA ILE A 21 -11.30 2.04 -15.15
C ILE A 21 -10.17 1.21 -14.53
N LYS A 22 -10.44 0.45 -13.45
CA LYS A 22 -9.47 -0.43 -12.79
C LYS A 22 -8.90 -1.48 -13.73
N ASN A 23 -9.71 -2.05 -14.62
CA ASN A 23 -9.34 -3.16 -15.49
C ASN A 23 -8.84 -2.75 -16.88
N VAL A 24 -8.80 -1.45 -17.20
CA VAL A 24 -8.16 -0.98 -18.44
C VAL A 24 -6.72 -1.49 -18.48
N ASN A 25 -6.41 -2.27 -19.52
CA ASN A 25 -5.05 -2.71 -19.80
C ASN A 25 -4.24 -1.51 -20.30
N THR A 26 -3.33 -1.04 -19.46
CA THR A 26 -2.46 0.09 -19.79
C THR A 26 -1.24 -0.34 -20.60
N GLU A 27 -1.15 -1.63 -21.00
CA GLU A 27 0.06 -2.28 -21.53
C GLU A 27 1.28 -2.05 -20.62
N ASN A 28 1.03 -1.80 -19.34
CA ASN A 28 2.00 -1.33 -18.36
C ASN A 28 2.78 -0.09 -18.81
N LYS A 29 2.24 0.68 -19.77
CA LYS A 29 2.81 1.94 -20.23
C LYS A 29 2.51 3.03 -19.20
N ARG A 30 3.57 3.58 -18.64
CA ARG A 30 3.54 4.58 -17.57
C ARG A 30 2.59 5.76 -17.81
N ALA A 31 2.61 6.35 -19.01
CA ALA A 31 1.73 7.49 -19.33
C ALA A 31 0.25 7.10 -19.27
N ARG A 32 -0.09 5.87 -19.65
CA ARG A 32 -1.46 5.34 -19.61
C ARG A 32 -1.88 5.02 -18.18
N GLU A 33 -0.99 4.49 -17.34
CA GLU A 33 -1.26 4.26 -15.92
C GLU A 33 -1.53 5.57 -15.17
N ASN A 34 -0.74 6.61 -15.43
CA ASN A 34 -1.00 7.94 -14.87
C ASN A 34 -2.37 8.50 -15.32
N PHE A 35 -2.69 8.37 -16.61
CA PHE A 35 -3.99 8.82 -17.14
C PHE A 35 -5.16 8.04 -16.50
N LYS A 36 -5.01 6.74 -16.29
CA LYS A 36 -6.01 5.89 -15.61
C LYS A 36 -6.28 6.38 -14.18
N GLN A 37 -5.25 6.77 -13.42
CA GLN A 37 -5.42 7.32 -12.08
C GLN A 37 -6.12 8.70 -12.09
N ILE A 38 -5.78 9.56 -13.06
CA ILE A 38 -6.46 10.85 -13.25
C ILE A 38 -7.93 10.63 -13.59
N LEU A 39 -8.23 9.76 -14.56
CA LEU A 39 -9.59 9.43 -14.97
C LEU A 39 -10.43 8.91 -13.80
N LYS A 40 -9.87 8.00 -12.99
CA LYS A 40 -10.50 7.50 -11.76
C LYS A 40 -10.86 8.65 -10.81
N THR A 41 -9.90 9.53 -10.56
CA THR A 41 -10.04 10.65 -9.63
C THR A 41 -11.12 11.64 -10.08
N GLU A 42 -11.05 12.07 -11.35
CA GLU A 42 -12.03 13.00 -11.94
C GLU A 42 -13.44 12.39 -11.97
N PHE A 43 -13.56 11.10 -12.31
CA PHE A 43 -14.83 10.40 -12.26
C PHE A 43 -15.43 10.39 -10.85
N ILE A 44 -14.63 10.06 -9.83
CA ILE A 44 -15.08 10.04 -8.43
C ILE A 44 -15.56 11.42 -7.98
N TYR A 45 -14.81 12.49 -8.29
CA TYR A 45 -15.21 13.85 -7.92
C TYR A 45 -16.49 14.30 -8.63
N ALA A 46 -16.61 14.03 -9.93
CA ALA A 46 -17.82 14.34 -10.69
C ALA A 46 -19.04 13.57 -10.16
N ALA A 47 -18.88 12.27 -9.87
CA ALA A 47 -19.92 11.44 -9.29
C ALA A 47 -20.39 11.99 -7.93
N ALA A 48 -19.45 12.30 -7.03
CA ALA A 48 -19.76 12.86 -5.71
C ALA A 48 -20.49 14.20 -5.81
N ALA A 49 -20.09 15.08 -6.75
CA ALA A 49 -20.74 16.37 -6.96
C ALA A 49 -22.20 16.23 -7.44
N ILE A 50 -22.47 15.25 -8.32
CA ILE A 50 -23.84 14.97 -8.78
C ILE A 50 -24.70 14.44 -7.62
N LEU A 51 -24.19 13.48 -6.85
CA LEU A 51 -24.95 12.83 -5.78
C LEU A 51 -25.28 13.78 -4.63
N LYS A 52 -24.34 14.65 -4.23
CA LYS A 52 -24.58 15.65 -3.18
C LYS A 52 -25.71 16.64 -3.50
N ASN A 53 -25.96 16.89 -4.78
CA ASN A 53 -27.03 17.80 -5.23
C ASN A 53 -28.33 17.07 -5.59
N LYS A 54 -28.40 15.76 -5.35
CA LYS A 54 -29.55 14.93 -5.74
C LYS A 54 -30.65 15.00 -4.70
N THR A 55 -31.83 15.43 -5.12
CA THR A 55 -33.01 15.61 -4.25
C THR A 55 -34.05 14.49 -4.36
N GLN A 56 -34.04 13.71 -5.44
CA GLN A 56 -35.02 12.65 -5.70
C GLN A 56 -34.37 11.27 -5.64
N TRP A 57 -34.92 10.39 -4.80
CA TRP A 57 -34.47 9.02 -4.60
C TRP A 57 -35.68 8.08 -4.49
N GLU A 58 -35.69 7.01 -5.27
CA GLU A 58 -36.66 5.92 -5.16
C GLU A 58 -36.09 4.83 -4.26
N ILE A 59 -36.30 4.96 -2.96
CA ILE A 59 -35.70 4.07 -1.96
C ILE A 59 -36.57 2.82 -1.82
N PRO A 60 -36.03 1.61 -2.08
CA PRO A 60 -36.77 0.37 -1.85
C PRO A 60 -37.10 0.16 -0.36
N GLU A 61 -38.20 -0.55 -0.10
CA GLU A 61 -38.56 -0.95 1.25
C GLU A 61 -37.44 -1.81 1.88
N ASN A 62 -36.97 -1.39 3.05
CA ASN A 62 -35.85 -2.01 3.73
C ASN A 62 -36.07 -2.05 5.24
N THR A 63 -35.47 -3.03 5.92
CA THR A 63 -35.62 -3.25 7.37
C THR A 63 -34.60 -2.50 8.21
N ARG A 64 -33.61 -1.87 7.55
CA ARG A 64 -32.54 -1.11 8.19
C ARG A 64 -32.83 0.38 8.33
N ASN A 65 -34.02 0.84 7.92
CA ASN A 65 -34.39 2.26 7.87
C ASN A 65 -33.39 3.10 7.06
N LEU A 66 -32.87 2.56 5.96
CA LEU A 66 -32.08 3.33 5.00
C LEU A 66 -32.97 4.38 4.35
N ASP A 67 -32.52 5.62 4.40
CA ASP A 67 -33.08 6.77 3.71
C ASP A 67 -32.07 7.36 2.70
N SER A 68 -32.44 8.46 2.04
CA SER A 68 -31.61 9.06 1.00
C SER A 68 -30.32 9.64 1.56
N ASP A 69 -30.35 10.13 2.80
CA ASP A 69 -29.19 10.74 3.45
C ASP A 69 -28.16 9.66 3.83
N ILE A 70 -28.61 8.56 4.43
CA ILE A 70 -27.77 7.42 4.78
C ILE A 70 -27.14 6.80 3.52
N ILE A 71 -27.94 6.61 2.46
CA ILE A 71 -27.46 6.04 1.19
C ILE A 71 -26.45 6.97 0.54
N CYS A 72 -26.75 8.27 0.44
CA CYS A 72 -25.84 9.25 -0.15
C CYS A 72 -24.52 9.33 0.64
N THR A 73 -24.60 9.33 1.97
CA THR A 73 -23.43 9.33 2.86
C THR A 73 -22.59 8.07 2.67
N TYR A 74 -23.20 6.89 2.59
CA TYR A 74 -22.46 5.66 2.32
C TYR A 74 -21.75 5.71 0.96
N ILE A 75 -22.45 6.13 -0.10
CA ILE A 75 -21.85 6.22 -1.43
C ILE A 75 -20.69 7.22 -1.44
N CYS A 76 -20.90 8.44 -0.94
CA CYS A 76 -19.90 9.50 -1.02
C CYS A 76 -18.75 9.31 -0.05
N GLU A 77 -19.03 8.94 1.20
CA GLU A 77 -18.03 8.93 2.28
C GLU A 77 -17.43 7.57 2.57
N VAL A 78 -18.06 6.48 2.14
CA VAL A 78 -17.51 5.12 2.30
C VAL A 78 -17.01 4.61 0.96
N PHE A 79 -17.89 4.44 -0.02
CA PHE A 79 -17.54 3.81 -1.30
C PHE A 79 -16.60 4.67 -2.15
N LEU A 80 -16.97 5.92 -2.43
CA LEU A 80 -16.16 6.79 -3.31
C LEU A 80 -14.84 7.20 -2.64
N LYS A 81 -14.86 7.57 -1.35
CA LYS A 81 -13.63 7.89 -0.60
C LYS A 81 -12.69 6.68 -0.49
N SER A 82 -13.18 5.47 -0.26
CA SER A 82 -12.32 4.28 -0.21
C SER A 82 -11.66 3.99 -1.56
N HIS A 83 -12.38 4.19 -2.67
CA HIS A 83 -11.77 4.10 -3.99
C HIS A 83 -10.72 5.19 -4.22
N LEU A 84 -10.96 6.41 -3.76
CA LEU A 84 -10.02 7.52 -3.92
C LEU A 84 -8.73 7.33 -3.09
N LEU A 85 -8.88 6.92 -1.83
CA LEU A 85 -7.78 6.84 -0.85
C LEU A 85 -7.07 5.49 -0.85
N GLY A 86 -7.69 4.42 -1.35
CA GLY A 86 -7.11 3.07 -1.35
C GLY A 86 -6.74 2.61 0.07
N ASN A 87 -5.51 2.14 0.24
CA ASN A 87 -4.99 1.67 1.54
C ASN A 87 -4.92 2.76 2.62
N SER A 88 -4.99 4.03 2.24
CA SER A 88 -5.05 5.17 3.19
C SER A 88 -6.48 5.47 3.65
N PHE A 89 -7.49 4.69 3.26
CA PHE A 89 -8.86 4.90 3.70
C PHE A 89 -8.99 4.58 5.20
N PRO A 90 -9.45 5.53 6.03
CA PRO A 90 -9.50 5.32 7.46
C PRO A 90 -10.64 4.39 7.87
N VAL A 91 -10.29 3.36 8.64
CA VAL A 91 -11.24 2.45 9.30
C VAL A 91 -10.92 2.44 10.79
N MET A 92 -11.94 2.59 11.63
CA MET A 92 -11.78 2.53 13.08
C MET A 92 -11.42 1.13 13.52
N ARG A 93 -10.31 1.01 14.25
CA ARG A 93 -9.85 -0.25 14.84
C ARG A 93 -10.49 -0.53 16.20
N PRO A 94 -10.52 -1.79 16.66
CA PRO A 94 -11.03 -2.17 17.97
C PRO A 94 -10.62 -1.25 19.12
N ARG A 95 -9.35 -0.80 19.16
CA ARG A 95 -8.87 0.17 20.16
C ARG A 95 -9.67 1.48 20.14
N GLU A 96 -9.95 2.03 18.97
CA GLU A 96 -10.67 3.30 18.80
C GLU A 96 -12.15 3.13 19.16
N VAL A 97 -12.79 2.04 18.72
CA VAL A 97 -14.17 1.72 19.07
C VAL A 97 -14.34 1.55 20.58
N LYS A 98 -13.38 0.90 21.25
CA LYS A 98 -13.35 0.73 22.71
C LYS A 98 -13.24 2.04 23.48
N GLN A 99 -12.63 3.06 22.87
CA GLN A 99 -12.46 4.40 23.48
C GLN A 99 -13.72 5.27 23.33
N MET A 100 -14.70 4.86 22.54
CA MET A 100 -15.95 5.61 22.38
C MET A 100 -16.80 5.55 23.67
N PRO A 101 -17.47 6.66 24.05
CA PRO A 101 -18.13 6.75 25.36
C PRO A 101 -19.38 5.87 25.47
N GLU A 102 -20.17 5.75 24.39
CA GLU A 102 -21.46 5.06 24.45
C GLU A 102 -21.31 3.54 24.61
N PRO A 103 -22.10 2.89 25.49
CA PRO A 103 -22.04 1.45 25.72
C PRO A 103 -22.26 0.59 24.47
N VAL A 104 -23.08 1.08 23.53
CA VAL A 104 -23.31 0.40 22.25
C VAL A 104 -22.02 0.29 21.42
N PHE A 105 -21.07 1.22 21.60
CA PHE A 105 -19.78 1.16 20.92
C PHE A 105 -18.76 0.34 21.71
N ASN A 106 -18.42 0.77 22.93
CA ASN A 106 -17.31 0.17 23.68
C ASN A 106 -17.58 -1.24 24.23
N LYS A 107 -18.84 -1.69 24.27
CA LYS A 107 -19.20 -3.07 24.63
C LYS A 107 -19.70 -3.86 23.44
N VAL A 108 -20.76 -3.39 22.78
CA VAL A 108 -21.46 -4.18 21.75
C VAL A 108 -20.68 -4.18 20.43
N LEU A 109 -20.47 -3.02 19.82
CA LEU A 109 -19.75 -2.93 18.54
C LEU A 109 -18.30 -3.43 18.66
N PHE A 110 -17.61 -3.11 19.76
CA PHE A 110 -16.27 -3.63 20.02
C PHE A 110 -16.21 -5.17 20.01
N ALA A 111 -17.17 -5.85 20.66
CA ALA A 111 -17.22 -7.31 20.67
C ALA A 111 -17.57 -7.89 19.29
N GLU A 112 -18.57 -7.31 18.61
CA GLU A 112 -19.01 -7.74 17.29
C GLU A 112 -17.93 -7.49 16.23
N GLN A 113 -17.18 -6.38 16.32
CA GLN A 113 -16.06 -6.07 15.43
C GLN A 113 -14.98 -7.14 15.51
N ARG A 114 -14.55 -7.51 16.72
CA ARG A 114 -13.54 -8.56 16.92
C ARG A 114 -13.99 -9.92 16.43
N THR A 115 -15.24 -10.25 16.74
CA THR A 115 -15.74 -11.60 16.45
C THR A 115 -16.02 -11.72 14.94
N ARG A 116 -16.72 -10.76 14.33
CA ARG A 116 -17.20 -10.82 12.93
C ARG A 116 -16.27 -10.14 11.92
N GLN A 117 -15.10 -9.64 12.34
CA GLN A 117 -14.14 -8.90 11.51
C GLN A 117 -14.78 -7.67 10.82
N LEU A 118 -15.67 -6.97 11.52
CA LEU A 118 -16.40 -5.84 10.92
C LEU A 118 -15.45 -4.66 10.63
N GLU A 119 -15.53 -4.11 9.44
CA GLU A 119 -14.98 -2.79 9.16
C GLU A 119 -15.91 -1.74 9.76
N VAL A 120 -15.36 -0.85 10.60
CA VAL A 120 -16.14 0.20 11.24
C VAL A 120 -15.73 1.56 10.70
N ILE A 121 -16.63 2.20 9.94
CA ILE A 121 -16.35 3.46 9.26
C ILE A 121 -17.14 4.58 9.91
N ARG A 122 -16.43 5.58 10.44
CA ARG A 122 -17.03 6.83 10.92
C ARG A 122 -17.05 7.87 9.80
N THR A 123 -18.24 8.32 9.45
CA THR A 123 -18.49 9.41 8.51
C THR A 123 -18.82 10.70 9.27
N SER A 124 -19.17 11.76 8.52
CA SER A 124 -19.68 13.01 9.09
C SER A 124 -20.91 12.79 9.98
N GLU A 125 -21.89 12.03 9.50
CA GLU A 125 -23.21 11.88 10.15
C GLU A 125 -23.45 10.49 10.76
N TYR A 126 -22.84 9.43 10.23
CA TYR A 126 -23.10 8.04 10.63
C TYR A 126 -21.84 7.23 10.92
N ILE A 127 -21.99 6.21 11.76
CA ILE A 127 -21.04 5.10 11.90
C ILE A 127 -21.64 3.89 11.22
N PHE A 128 -20.89 3.30 10.29
CA PHE A 128 -21.25 2.07 9.60
C PHE A 128 -20.42 0.91 10.15
N ALA A 129 -21.08 -0.20 10.46
CA ALA A 129 -20.43 -1.47 10.73
C ALA A 129 -20.71 -2.42 9.56
N ILE A 130 -19.66 -2.88 8.89
CA ILE A 130 -19.73 -3.51 7.57
C ILE A 130 -19.00 -4.86 7.63
N ALA A 131 -19.67 -5.93 7.21
CA ALA A 131 -19.05 -7.24 7.07
C ALA A 131 -17.96 -7.21 5.99
N PRO A 132 -16.82 -7.90 6.23
CA PRO A 132 -15.78 -7.99 5.23
C PRO A 132 -16.30 -8.69 3.97
N TYR A 133 -15.65 -8.41 2.84
CA TYR A 133 -15.91 -9.12 1.59
C TYR A 133 -14.69 -9.96 1.20
N TYR A 134 -14.94 -11.23 0.89
CA TYR A 134 -13.90 -12.24 0.67
C TYR A 134 -13.44 -12.34 -0.80
N THR A 135 -13.98 -11.53 -1.71
CA THR A 135 -13.56 -11.51 -3.12
C THR A 135 -12.84 -10.21 -3.45
N ASP A 136 -11.78 -10.34 -4.25
CA ASP A 136 -10.61 -9.44 -4.38
C ASP A 136 -10.88 -7.99 -4.83
N ASP A 137 -12.12 -7.54 -5.04
CA ASP A 137 -12.35 -6.32 -5.83
C ASP A 137 -13.00 -5.12 -5.12
N LEU A 138 -13.86 -5.31 -4.11
CA LEU A 138 -14.67 -4.20 -3.56
C LEU A 138 -15.05 -4.43 -2.08
N PRO A 139 -14.24 -3.95 -1.10
CA PRO A 139 -14.55 -4.14 0.33
C PRO A 139 -15.87 -3.47 0.75
N PHE A 140 -16.27 -2.37 0.09
CA PHE A 140 -17.45 -1.56 0.42
C PHE A 140 -18.49 -1.51 -0.69
N SER A 141 -18.82 -2.67 -1.30
CA SER A 141 -19.79 -2.73 -2.40
C SER A 141 -21.13 -2.06 -2.07
N LEU A 142 -21.58 -1.20 -2.98
CA LEU A 142 -22.87 -0.51 -2.93
C LEU A 142 -24.02 -1.50 -3.11
N ARG A 143 -23.89 -2.47 -4.02
CA ARG A 143 -24.94 -3.50 -4.20
C ARG A 143 -25.16 -4.30 -2.93
N ARG A 144 -24.07 -4.78 -2.32
CA ARG A 144 -24.13 -5.51 -1.03
C ARG A 144 -24.70 -4.65 0.09
N PHE A 145 -24.35 -3.36 0.10
CA PHE A 145 -24.89 -2.41 1.07
C PHE A 145 -26.40 -2.22 0.91
N LEU A 146 -26.92 -2.16 -0.33
CA LEU A 146 -28.33 -1.93 -0.59
C LEU A 146 -29.20 -3.19 -0.46
N SER A 147 -28.62 -4.38 -0.60
CA SER A 147 -29.34 -5.66 -0.55
C SER A 147 -29.72 -6.11 0.87
N GLU A 148 -30.87 -6.76 0.99
CA GLU A 148 -31.31 -7.54 2.17
C GLU A 148 -31.73 -8.94 1.72
N ASP A 149 -31.05 -9.97 2.21
CA ASP A 149 -31.30 -11.36 1.83
C ASP A 149 -32.32 -12.01 2.77
N LYS A 150 -33.28 -12.73 2.20
CA LYS A 150 -34.17 -13.63 2.94
C LYS A 150 -33.66 -15.05 2.75
N LEU A 151 -33.20 -15.69 3.82
CA LEU A 151 -32.98 -17.13 3.78
C LEU A 151 -34.35 -17.82 3.69
N TYR A 152 -34.49 -18.78 2.78
CA TYR A 152 -35.76 -19.41 2.37
C TYR A 152 -36.66 -19.92 3.51
N THR A 153 -36.13 -20.07 4.73
CA THR A 153 -36.83 -20.62 5.91
C THR A 153 -36.95 -19.65 7.09
N SER A 154 -36.43 -18.42 7.00
CA SER A 154 -36.45 -17.46 8.12
C SER A 154 -37.27 -16.21 7.80
N TYR A 155 -38.06 -15.75 8.79
CA TYR A 155 -38.65 -14.40 8.78
C TYR A 155 -37.59 -13.29 8.88
N ASN A 156 -36.36 -13.63 9.25
CA ASN A 156 -35.26 -12.69 9.39
C ASN A 156 -34.69 -12.29 8.02
N ARG A 157 -34.42 -10.99 7.87
CA ARG A 157 -33.64 -10.46 6.75
C ARG A 157 -32.20 -10.25 7.21
N TYR A 158 -31.27 -10.70 6.38
CA TYR A 158 -29.84 -10.57 6.61
C TYR A 158 -29.23 -9.53 5.68
N TYR A 159 -28.15 -8.89 6.13
CA TYR A 159 -27.49 -7.85 5.36
C TYR A 159 -26.01 -7.78 5.69
N THR A 160 -25.29 -6.94 4.95
CA THR A 160 -23.83 -6.84 5.05
C THR A 160 -23.39 -5.62 5.86
N ALA A 161 -24.29 -4.69 6.16
CA ALA A 161 -23.95 -3.49 6.92
C ALA A 161 -25.14 -2.93 7.68
N ILE A 162 -24.85 -2.30 8.82
CA ILE A 162 -25.79 -1.54 9.65
C ILE A 162 -25.16 -0.18 10.01
N HIS A 163 -25.99 0.81 10.31
CA HIS A 163 -25.56 2.18 10.60
C HIS A 163 -26.18 2.70 11.89
N ILE A 164 -25.55 3.72 12.47
CA ILE A 164 -26.07 4.48 13.61
C ILE A 164 -25.59 5.94 13.50
N PRO A 165 -26.40 6.95 13.88
CA PRO A 165 -25.95 8.34 13.91
C PRO A 165 -24.73 8.55 14.81
N VAL A 166 -23.84 9.48 14.43
CA VAL A 166 -22.65 9.85 15.22
C VAL A 166 -23.02 10.69 16.45
N ARG A 167 -24.14 11.42 16.39
CA ARG A 167 -24.59 12.37 17.42
C ARG A 167 -26.06 12.10 17.78
N ASN A 168 -26.45 12.55 18.98
CA ASN A 168 -27.83 12.47 19.48
C ASN A 168 -28.41 11.05 19.45
N ILE A 169 -27.59 10.05 19.77
CA ILE A 169 -27.97 8.64 19.77
C ILE A 169 -29.06 8.42 20.81
N THR A 170 -30.25 8.01 20.37
CA THR A 170 -31.33 7.63 21.26
C THR A 170 -31.16 6.18 21.73
N GLN A 171 -31.88 5.80 22.79
CA GLN A 171 -31.93 4.41 23.24
C GLN A 171 -32.48 3.47 22.15
N ASN A 172 -33.41 3.94 21.32
CA ASN A 172 -33.97 3.17 20.21
C ASN A 172 -32.96 2.97 19.09
N ASP A 173 -32.13 3.97 18.79
CA ASP A 173 -31.06 3.85 17.80
C ASP A 173 -30.03 2.80 18.26
N ALA A 174 -29.60 2.90 19.52
CA ALA A 174 -28.66 1.95 20.11
C ALA A 174 -29.21 0.51 20.11
N LEU A 175 -30.48 0.32 20.45
CA LEU A 175 -31.14 -0.99 20.43
C LEU A 175 -31.27 -1.54 19.01
N SER A 176 -31.71 -0.70 18.07
CA SER A 176 -31.88 -1.09 16.66
C SER A 176 -30.54 -1.47 16.02
N PHE A 177 -29.49 -0.68 16.29
CA PHE A 177 -28.14 -0.98 15.84
C PHE A 177 -27.60 -2.28 16.44
N ALA A 178 -27.72 -2.47 17.76
CA ALA A 178 -27.28 -3.70 18.44
C ALA A 178 -28.01 -4.96 17.93
N ASN A 179 -29.32 -4.84 17.67
CA ASN A 179 -30.09 -5.92 17.05
C ASN A 179 -29.68 -6.16 15.60
N GLY A 180 -29.37 -5.08 14.87
CA GLY A 180 -28.97 -5.18 13.48
C GLY A 180 -27.59 -5.78 13.28
N LEU A 181 -26.63 -5.54 14.19
CA LEU A 181 -25.32 -6.21 14.18
C LEU A 181 -25.45 -7.74 14.19
N LYS A 182 -26.45 -8.28 14.89
CA LYS A 182 -26.72 -9.74 14.94
C LYS A 182 -27.24 -10.30 13.62
N GLN A 183 -27.82 -9.46 12.75
CA GLN A 183 -28.32 -9.83 11.43
C GLN A 183 -27.24 -9.76 10.34
N ILE A 184 -26.01 -9.34 10.68
CA ILE A 184 -24.89 -9.34 9.75
C ILE A 184 -24.37 -10.76 9.58
N LEU A 185 -24.47 -11.30 8.36
CA LEU A 185 -23.89 -12.60 8.02
C LEU A 185 -22.37 -12.51 7.93
N SER A 186 -21.66 -13.24 8.79
CA SER A 186 -20.22 -13.46 8.72
C SER A 186 -19.92 -14.95 8.66
N MET A 187 -18.94 -15.38 7.86
CA MET A 187 -18.54 -16.79 7.71
C MET A 187 -17.73 -17.32 8.91
N GLN A 188 -18.15 -17.06 10.14
CA GLN A 188 -17.46 -17.59 11.34
C GLN A 188 -17.56 -19.11 11.48
N ALA A 189 -18.44 -19.76 10.72
CA ALA A 189 -18.65 -21.20 10.80
C ALA A 189 -17.40 -21.95 10.30
N GLY A 190 -16.42 -22.17 11.18
CA GLY A 190 -15.26 -23.01 10.91
C GLY A 190 -13.92 -22.51 11.45
N VAL A 191 -13.82 -21.28 11.95
CA VAL A 191 -12.54 -20.72 12.45
C VAL A 191 -12.34 -21.06 13.93
N SER A 192 -11.14 -21.51 14.28
CA SER A 192 -10.81 -21.84 15.67
C SER A 192 -10.65 -20.60 16.57
N TRP A 193 -11.11 -20.67 17.82
CA TRP A 193 -11.01 -19.57 18.79
C TRP A 193 -9.55 -19.18 19.07
N GLU A 194 -8.63 -20.14 19.00
CA GLU A 194 -7.20 -19.91 19.18
C GLU A 194 -6.62 -18.97 18.11
N ILE A 195 -7.14 -19.03 16.88
CA ILE A 195 -6.74 -18.11 15.80
C ILE A 195 -7.30 -16.71 16.05
N ILE A 196 -8.57 -16.61 16.47
CA ILE A 196 -9.20 -15.33 16.80
C ILE A 196 -8.41 -14.63 17.91
N ASP A 197 -8.15 -15.33 19.01
CA ASP A 197 -7.39 -14.82 20.16
C ASP A 197 -5.95 -14.45 19.78
N MET A 198 -5.30 -15.22 18.90
CA MET A 198 -3.96 -14.89 18.42
C MET A 198 -3.96 -13.61 17.56
N MET A 199 -4.94 -13.42 16.68
CA MET A 199 -5.06 -12.19 15.88
C MET A 199 -5.35 -10.96 16.76
N ASP A 200 -6.21 -11.11 17.78
CA ASP A 200 -6.44 -10.06 18.77
C ASP A 200 -5.13 -9.70 19.52
N LYS A 201 -4.35 -10.70 19.94
CA LYS A 201 -3.06 -10.49 20.60
C LYS A 201 -2.05 -9.77 19.71
N ILE A 202 -2.05 -10.02 18.39
CA ILE A 202 -1.18 -9.29 17.46
C ILE A 202 -1.55 -7.80 17.48
N GLU A 203 -2.84 -7.47 17.40
CA GLU A 203 -3.30 -6.09 17.43
C GLU A 203 -3.03 -5.42 18.79
N GLU A 204 -3.24 -6.13 19.90
CA GLU A 204 -2.92 -5.66 21.25
C GLU A 204 -1.41 -5.38 21.40
N ASN A 205 -0.55 -6.31 20.97
CA ASN A 205 0.91 -6.11 21.02
C ASN A 205 1.35 -4.91 20.19
N TYR A 206 0.79 -4.70 19.00
CA TYR A 206 1.04 -3.50 18.21
C TYR A 206 0.67 -2.22 18.99
N ASN A 207 -0.55 -2.19 19.54
CA ASN A 207 -1.07 -1.03 20.26
C ASN A 207 -0.29 -0.71 21.54
N GLU A 208 0.23 -1.71 22.24
CA GLU A 208 0.96 -1.54 23.50
C GLU A 208 2.46 -1.26 23.31
N LYS A 209 3.08 -1.82 22.26
CA LYS A 209 4.54 -1.81 22.10
C LYS A 209 5.03 -0.96 20.93
N VAL A 210 4.34 -1.02 19.80
CA VAL A 210 4.79 -0.39 18.53
C VAL A 210 4.20 1.02 18.38
N LEU A 211 2.89 1.17 18.60
CA LEU A 211 2.21 2.44 18.44
C LEU A 211 2.76 3.56 19.35
N PRO A 212 3.02 3.32 20.65
CA PRO A 212 3.55 4.37 21.53
C PRO A 212 4.96 4.82 21.13
N LEU A 213 5.75 3.94 20.53
CA LEU A 213 7.07 4.27 20.03
C LEU A 213 6.98 5.40 19.01
N LEU A 214 6.06 5.33 18.03
CA LEU A 214 5.90 6.36 16.99
C LEU A 214 5.67 7.75 17.60
N PHE A 215 4.81 7.85 18.61
CA PHE A 215 4.39 9.15 19.17
C PHE A 215 5.17 9.60 20.41
N SER A 216 6.14 8.81 20.87
CA SER A 216 7.01 9.22 21.98
C SER A 216 7.92 10.41 21.58
N PRO A 217 8.26 11.31 22.50
CA PRO A 217 9.14 12.44 22.21
C PRO A 217 10.47 12.02 21.59
N PHE A 218 11.01 12.85 20.69
CA PHE A 218 12.36 12.64 20.16
C PHE A 218 13.41 13.07 21.20
N PRO A 219 14.55 12.37 21.30
CA PRO A 219 15.62 12.74 22.22
C PRO A 219 16.22 14.10 21.85
N ALA A 220 16.22 15.05 22.79
CA ALA A 220 16.66 16.42 22.54
C ALA A 220 18.15 16.58 22.21
N GLN A 221 18.97 15.58 22.57
CA GLN A 221 20.44 15.63 22.42
C GLN A 221 20.94 14.97 21.12
N VAL A 222 20.05 14.40 20.31
CA VAL A 222 20.39 13.73 19.05
C VAL A 222 19.96 14.62 17.90
N GLU A 223 20.75 14.66 16.84
CA GLU A 223 20.37 15.36 15.61
C GLU A 223 19.04 14.79 15.07
N ARG A 224 18.16 15.67 14.61
CA ARG A 224 16.77 15.35 14.23
C ARG A 224 16.70 14.19 13.24
N THR A 225 17.47 14.24 12.16
CA THR A 225 17.47 13.24 11.09
C THR A 225 17.92 11.88 11.61
N GLN A 226 18.99 11.86 12.41
CA GLN A 226 19.47 10.64 13.08
C GLN A 226 18.44 10.07 14.06
N ALA A 227 17.78 10.92 14.84
CA ALA A 227 16.75 10.50 15.79
C ALA A 227 15.53 9.90 15.07
N ILE A 228 15.13 10.46 13.92
CA ILE A 228 14.07 9.93 13.07
C ILE A 228 14.48 8.58 12.47
N ALA A 229 15.68 8.47 11.90
CA ALA A 229 16.16 7.23 11.31
C ALA A 229 16.17 6.08 12.34
N ALA A 230 16.71 6.32 13.54
CA ALA A 230 16.72 5.34 14.62
C ALA A 230 15.29 4.94 15.07
N ARG A 231 14.36 5.92 15.11
CA ARG A 231 12.95 5.65 15.44
C ARG A 231 12.28 4.76 14.40
N LEU A 232 12.54 4.99 13.12
CA LEU A 232 11.99 4.22 12.01
C LEU A 232 12.58 2.81 11.94
N GLU A 233 13.88 2.66 12.23
CA GLU A 233 14.54 1.36 12.30
C GLU A 233 13.95 0.51 13.43
N GLU A 234 13.81 1.09 14.63
CA GLU A 234 13.21 0.40 15.78
C GLU A 234 11.72 0.08 15.53
N PHE A 235 10.99 0.97 14.86
CA PHE A 235 9.61 0.71 14.44
C PHE A 235 9.52 -0.51 13.51
N GLU A 236 10.34 -0.58 12.46
CA GLU A 236 10.33 -1.72 11.53
C GLU A 236 10.70 -3.02 12.24
N ARG A 237 11.69 -2.99 13.15
CA ARG A 237 12.08 -4.15 13.94
C ARG A 237 10.93 -4.66 14.80
N LEU A 238 10.32 -3.78 15.60
CA LEU A 238 9.19 -4.16 16.45
C LEU A 238 7.97 -4.60 15.63
N LEU A 239 7.71 -3.98 14.49
CA LEU A 239 6.65 -4.40 13.57
C LEU A 239 6.89 -5.84 13.09
N GLY A 240 8.13 -6.17 12.73
CA GLY A 240 8.53 -7.54 12.39
C GLY A 240 8.23 -8.52 13.53
N ASP A 241 8.78 -8.24 14.71
CA ASP A 241 8.72 -9.14 15.87
C ASP A 241 7.30 -9.33 16.43
N THR A 242 6.47 -8.28 16.38
CA THR A 242 5.15 -8.26 17.06
C THR A 242 3.97 -8.48 16.14
N VAL A 243 4.14 -8.30 14.82
CA VAL A 243 3.05 -8.39 13.84
C VAL A 243 3.38 -9.35 12.71
N LEU A 244 4.48 -9.14 11.98
CA LEU A 244 4.73 -9.87 10.73
C LEU A 244 5.15 -11.32 10.96
N ASP A 245 6.05 -11.58 11.92
CA ASP A 245 6.46 -12.94 12.30
C ASP A 245 5.30 -13.74 12.90
N PRO A 246 4.54 -13.19 13.88
CA PRO A 246 3.33 -13.85 14.39
C PRO A 246 2.29 -14.16 13.30
N PHE A 247 2.06 -13.25 12.36
CA PHE A 247 1.15 -13.47 11.24
C PHE A 247 1.61 -14.63 10.35
N TYR A 248 2.90 -14.66 9.98
CA TYR A 248 3.47 -15.77 9.22
C TYR A 248 3.33 -17.11 9.95
N TYR A 249 3.53 -17.11 11.28
CA TYR A 249 3.31 -18.28 12.12
C TYR A 249 1.86 -18.74 12.09
N CYS A 250 0.89 -17.83 12.19
CA CYS A 250 -0.54 -18.19 12.09
C CYS A 250 -0.86 -18.89 10.77
N LEU A 251 -0.40 -18.32 9.65
CA LEU A 251 -0.62 -18.87 8.31
C LEU A 251 0.00 -20.27 8.13
N THR A 252 1.23 -20.46 8.60
CA THR A 252 2.00 -21.67 8.28
C THR A 252 1.88 -22.78 9.32
N ARG A 253 1.53 -22.45 10.57
CA ARG A 253 1.54 -23.41 11.70
C ARG A 253 0.19 -23.55 12.42
N MET A 254 -0.63 -22.51 12.48
CA MET A 254 -1.89 -22.56 13.24
C MET A 254 -3.09 -22.92 12.37
N ALA A 255 -3.17 -22.38 11.16
CA ALA A 255 -4.29 -22.63 10.26
C ALA A 255 -4.42 -24.13 9.95
N LYS A 256 -5.63 -24.67 10.07
CA LYS A 256 -5.93 -26.09 9.80
C LYS A 256 -6.66 -26.32 8.48
N GLY A 257 -7.14 -25.25 7.85
CA GLY A 257 -7.89 -25.31 6.62
C GLY A 257 -8.05 -23.95 5.94
N GLU A 258 -8.80 -23.95 4.85
CA GLU A 258 -8.97 -22.77 3.99
C GLU A 258 -9.71 -21.63 4.69
N GLU A 259 -10.67 -21.93 5.57
CA GLU A 259 -11.38 -20.91 6.35
C GLU A 259 -10.47 -20.20 7.36
N ASP A 260 -9.60 -20.95 8.04
CA ASP A 260 -8.61 -20.37 8.95
C ASP A 260 -7.66 -19.44 8.19
N LEU A 261 -7.15 -19.89 7.03
CA LEU A 261 -6.25 -19.08 6.19
C LEU A 261 -6.95 -17.80 5.70
N ARG A 262 -8.21 -17.90 5.25
CA ARG A 262 -9.02 -16.74 4.87
C ARG A 262 -9.19 -15.75 6.02
N TYR A 263 -9.58 -16.26 7.19
CA TYR A 263 -9.77 -15.45 8.37
C TYR A 263 -8.48 -14.71 8.76
N ILE A 264 -7.37 -15.43 8.85
CA ILE A 264 -6.05 -14.88 9.21
C ILE A 264 -5.64 -13.79 8.22
N TYR A 265 -5.78 -14.04 6.91
CA TYR A 265 -5.44 -13.07 5.88
C TYR A 265 -6.24 -11.77 6.01
N ILE A 266 -7.55 -11.86 6.25
CA ILE A 266 -8.42 -10.69 6.41
C ILE A 266 -8.12 -9.93 7.70
N ALA A 267 -8.02 -10.64 8.83
CA ALA A 267 -7.67 -10.04 10.12
C ALA A 267 -6.34 -9.28 10.02
N PHE A 268 -5.36 -9.87 9.32
CA PHE A 268 -4.07 -9.23 9.09
C PHE A 268 -4.19 -7.99 8.22
N ARG A 269 -4.88 -8.08 7.07
CA ARG A 269 -5.11 -6.92 6.18
C ARG A 269 -5.71 -5.76 6.98
N GLN A 270 -6.76 -6.03 7.75
CA GLN A 270 -7.41 -5.07 8.62
C GLN A 270 -6.44 -4.46 9.64
N SER A 271 -5.73 -5.30 10.36
CA SER A 271 -4.74 -4.85 11.35
C SER A 271 -3.69 -3.96 10.69
N PHE A 272 -3.14 -4.38 9.56
CA PHE A 272 -2.07 -3.68 8.86
C PHE A 272 -2.55 -2.35 8.25
N ASP A 273 -3.78 -2.26 7.74
CA ASP A 273 -4.39 -0.99 7.33
C ASP A 273 -4.46 0.00 8.51
N GLY A 274 -4.77 -0.48 9.72
CA GLY A 274 -4.72 0.32 10.96
C GLY A 274 -3.30 0.78 11.32
N ILE A 275 -2.32 -0.10 11.16
CA ILE A 275 -0.89 0.20 11.37
C ILE A 275 -0.43 1.27 10.39
N PHE A 276 -0.75 1.11 9.11
CA PHE A 276 -0.42 2.06 8.06
C PHE A 276 -1.04 3.44 8.31
N ASN A 277 -2.34 3.51 8.64
CA ASN A 277 -3.00 4.76 8.99
C ASN A 277 -2.39 5.46 10.23
N SER A 278 -1.94 4.68 11.23
CA SER A 278 -1.23 5.22 12.38
C SER A 278 0.13 5.81 11.99
N PHE A 279 0.84 5.14 11.07
CA PHE A 279 2.10 5.63 10.53
C PHE A 279 1.93 6.89 9.67
N GLU A 280 0.90 6.96 8.84
CA GLU A 280 0.56 8.17 8.09
C GLU A 280 0.20 9.32 9.03
N THR A 281 -0.50 9.05 10.13
CA THR A 281 -0.75 10.06 11.18
C THR A 281 0.56 10.53 11.83
N PHE A 282 1.48 9.61 12.12
CA PHE A 282 2.82 9.94 12.61
C PHE A 282 3.54 10.89 11.63
N ARG A 283 3.52 10.59 10.32
CA ARG A 283 4.14 11.43 9.28
C ARG A 283 3.63 12.86 9.21
N LEU A 284 2.41 13.12 9.67
CA LEU A 284 1.84 14.48 9.74
C LEU A 284 2.45 15.34 10.86
N LEU A 285 3.26 14.77 11.75
CA LEU A 285 3.95 15.54 12.79
C LEU A 285 4.92 16.56 12.15
N PRO A 286 4.96 17.83 12.64
CA PRO A 286 5.83 18.86 12.06
C PRO A 286 7.31 18.48 12.00
N VAL A 287 7.79 17.69 12.97
CA VAL A 287 9.18 17.21 13.03
C VAL A 287 9.53 16.23 11.90
N LEU A 288 8.56 15.67 11.18
CA LEU A 288 8.79 14.76 10.06
C LEU A 288 8.55 15.43 8.70
N TRP A 289 8.22 16.73 8.69
CA TRP A 289 7.94 17.40 7.44
C TRP A 289 9.13 17.31 6.50
N MET A 290 8.85 16.80 5.29
CA MET A 290 9.81 16.54 4.20
C MET A 290 10.96 15.58 4.56
N ASN A 291 10.77 14.70 5.55
CA ASN A 291 11.74 13.67 5.89
C ASN A 291 11.65 12.48 4.93
N ARG A 292 12.72 12.27 4.15
CA ARG A 292 12.79 11.21 3.12
C ARG A 292 12.72 9.80 3.70
N ASP A 293 13.23 9.56 4.90
CA ASP A 293 13.21 8.22 5.50
C ASP A 293 11.79 7.81 5.87
N ALA A 294 10.99 8.75 6.39
CA ALA A 294 9.59 8.54 6.69
C ALA A 294 8.75 8.33 5.42
N GLU A 295 9.03 9.08 4.35
CA GLU A 295 8.43 8.86 3.01
C GLU A 295 8.79 7.48 2.44
N ASN A 296 10.07 7.09 2.51
CA ASN A 296 10.55 5.77 2.10
C ASN A 296 9.85 4.65 2.87
N MET A 297 9.67 4.80 4.18
CA MET A 297 8.97 3.81 5.00
C MET A 297 7.50 3.69 4.61
N SER A 298 6.81 4.80 4.35
CA SER A 298 5.41 4.79 3.88
C SER A 298 5.27 4.03 2.57
N ASP A 299 6.12 4.33 1.58
CA ASP A 299 6.10 3.64 0.28
C ASP A 299 6.34 2.13 0.43
N ARG A 300 7.22 1.73 1.36
CA ARG A 300 7.49 0.32 1.67
C ARG A 300 6.29 -0.37 2.31
N MET A 301 5.61 0.28 3.25
CA MET A 301 4.39 -0.25 3.88
C MET A 301 3.25 -0.38 2.88
N ASP A 302 3.02 0.61 2.04
CA ASP A 302 1.95 0.56 1.02
C ASP A 302 2.25 -0.50 -0.06
N ALA A 303 3.53 -0.68 -0.43
CA ALA A 303 3.92 -1.75 -1.35
C ALA A 303 3.83 -3.14 -0.74
N TYR A 304 4.08 -3.27 0.56
CA TYR A 304 3.87 -4.51 1.29
C TYR A 304 2.41 -4.96 1.19
N ILE A 305 1.45 -4.07 1.47
CA ILE A 305 0.00 -4.37 1.35
C ILE A 305 -0.34 -4.78 -0.08
N SER A 306 0.04 -3.99 -1.09
CA SER A 306 -0.27 -4.32 -2.48
C SER A 306 0.36 -5.64 -2.93
N ALA A 307 1.56 -5.98 -2.45
CA ALA A 307 2.18 -7.27 -2.75
C ALA A 307 1.40 -8.43 -2.12
N MET A 308 0.93 -8.26 -0.89
CA MET A 308 0.07 -9.23 -0.19
C MET A 308 -1.28 -9.42 -0.89
N GLU A 309 -1.87 -8.36 -1.45
CA GLU A 309 -3.08 -8.43 -2.27
C GLU A 309 -2.84 -9.16 -3.59
N HIS A 310 -1.78 -8.80 -4.31
CA HIS A 310 -1.45 -9.43 -5.59
C HIS A 310 -1.18 -10.94 -5.46
N ARG A 311 -0.67 -11.34 -4.29
CA ARG A 311 -0.31 -12.72 -3.97
C ARG A 311 -1.33 -13.42 -3.07
N SER A 312 -2.55 -12.86 -2.91
CA SER A 312 -3.58 -13.40 -2.01
C SER A 312 -3.79 -14.90 -2.21
N ARG A 313 -3.89 -15.34 -3.47
CA ARG A 313 -4.03 -16.76 -3.84
C ARG A 313 -2.86 -17.62 -3.41
N GLU A 314 -1.63 -17.15 -3.62
CA GLU A 314 -0.41 -17.88 -3.20
C GLU A 314 -0.38 -18.01 -1.67
N ILE A 315 -0.65 -16.92 -0.95
CA ILE A 315 -0.66 -16.85 0.52
C ILE A 315 -1.76 -17.76 1.11
N LEU A 316 -2.96 -17.75 0.53
CA LEU A 316 -4.07 -18.64 0.93
C LEU A 316 -3.83 -20.11 0.57
N SER A 317 -2.76 -20.40 -0.18
CA SER A 317 -2.29 -21.75 -0.50
C SER A 317 -0.95 -22.08 0.13
N ILE A 318 -0.44 -21.27 1.07
CA ILE A 318 0.94 -21.36 1.58
C ILE A 318 1.31 -22.72 2.20
N GLN A 319 0.32 -23.46 2.70
CA GLN A 319 0.49 -24.80 3.28
C GLN A 319 0.51 -25.93 2.24
N LYS A 320 0.19 -25.63 0.97
CA LYS A 320 0.14 -26.60 -0.13
C LYS A 320 1.40 -26.45 -0.98
N GLY A 321 2.13 -27.55 -1.21
CA GLY A 321 3.33 -27.55 -2.05
C GLY A 321 4.53 -26.87 -1.40
N LYS A 322 5.33 -26.14 -2.18
CA LYS A 322 6.55 -25.43 -1.75
C LYS A 322 6.54 -23.95 -2.20
N PRO A 323 5.48 -23.17 -1.91
CA PRO A 323 5.31 -21.81 -2.41
C PRO A 323 6.42 -20.87 -1.93
N GLU A 324 6.97 -21.10 -0.74
CA GLU A 324 8.11 -20.35 -0.21
C GLU A 324 9.38 -20.57 -1.05
N GLU A 325 9.71 -21.82 -1.41
CA GLU A 325 10.88 -22.13 -2.25
C GLU A 325 10.71 -21.54 -3.66
N GLU A 326 9.51 -21.67 -4.24
CA GLU A 326 9.20 -21.10 -5.56
C GLU A 326 9.33 -19.57 -5.57
N PHE A 327 8.78 -18.90 -4.56
CA PHE A 327 8.87 -17.45 -4.43
C PHE A 327 10.32 -17.00 -4.20
N SER A 328 11.04 -17.66 -3.29
CA SER A 328 12.46 -17.39 -3.05
C SER A 328 13.31 -17.57 -4.31
N GLY A 329 12.99 -18.57 -5.13
CA GLY A 329 13.63 -18.80 -6.42
C GLY A 329 13.42 -17.64 -7.40
N LYS A 330 12.18 -17.12 -7.52
CA LYS A 330 11.86 -15.96 -8.36
C LYS A 330 12.60 -14.69 -7.90
N VAL A 331 12.62 -14.42 -6.59
CA VAL A 331 13.33 -13.28 -6.00
C VAL A 331 14.84 -13.38 -6.26
N SER A 332 15.41 -14.57 -6.04
CA SER A 332 16.84 -14.82 -6.28
C SER A 332 17.21 -14.64 -7.75
N ALA A 333 16.37 -15.11 -8.68
CA ALA A 333 16.58 -14.91 -10.11
C ALA A 333 16.60 -13.42 -10.49
N CYS A 334 15.66 -12.63 -9.94
CA CYS A 334 15.63 -11.18 -10.14
C CYS A 334 16.90 -10.49 -9.65
N LEU A 335 17.32 -10.77 -8.40
CA LEU A 335 18.52 -10.18 -7.82
C LEU A 335 19.79 -10.57 -8.57
N ASN A 336 19.93 -11.83 -8.97
CA ASN A 336 21.08 -12.31 -9.74
C ASN A 336 21.17 -11.67 -11.14
N ASP A 337 20.03 -11.45 -11.81
CA ASP A 337 20.01 -10.76 -13.11
C ASP A 337 20.41 -9.29 -12.99
N LEU A 338 19.93 -8.61 -11.94
CA LEU A 338 20.29 -7.22 -11.66
C LEU A 338 21.76 -7.09 -11.26
N GLU A 339 22.26 -8.01 -10.43
CA GLU A 339 23.67 -8.08 -10.07
C GLU A 339 24.55 -8.24 -11.32
N ARG A 340 24.26 -9.23 -12.17
CA ARG A 340 25.01 -9.45 -13.42
C ARG A 340 24.99 -8.23 -14.34
N CYS A 341 23.84 -7.55 -14.42
CA CYS A 341 23.69 -6.34 -15.23
C CYS A 341 24.62 -5.23 -14.74
N LEU A 342 24.56 -4.91 -13.45
CA LEU A 342 25.35 -3.84 -12.88
C LEU A 342 26.85 -4.20 -12.82
N GLU A 343 27.23 -5.47 -12.62
CA GLU A 343 28.62 -5.96 -12.73
C GLU A 343 29.19 -5.75 -14.14
N LYS A 344 28.41 -6.11 -15.17
CA LYS A 344 28.77 -5.94 -16.58
C LYS A 344 29.09 -4.48 -16.87
N TYR A 345 28.21 -3.56 -16.48
CA TYR A 345 28.39 -2.14 -16.78
C TYR A 345 29.42 -1.46 -15.86
N SER A 346 29.58 -1.90 -14.62
CA SER A 346 30.61 -1.39 -13.71
C SER A 346 32.02 -1.65 -14.29
N LYS A 347 32.27 -2.87 -14.77
CA LYS A 347 33.55 -3.22 -15.44
C LYS A 347 33.82 -2.38 -16.68
N GLN A 348 32.78 -2.10 -17.48
CA GLN A 348 32.92 -1.23 -18.66
C GLN A 348 33.23 0.21 -18.25
N LEU A 349 32.59 0.71 -17.20
CA LEU A 349 32.77 2.06 -16.70
C LEU A 349 34.16 2.27 -16.07
N GLU A 350 34.69 1.27 -15.36
CA GLU A 350 36.05 1.29 -14.81
C GLU A 350 37.10 1.53 -15.91
N LEU A 351 37.04 0.75 -17.00
CA LEU A 351 37.97 0.89 -18.14
C LEU A 351 37.93 2.29 -18.78
N VAL A 352 36.73 2.85 -18.93
CA VAL A 352 36.54 4.20 -19.49
C VAL A 352 37.02 5.26 -18.49
N SER A 353 36.77 5.07 -17.19
CA SER A 353 37.18 6.00 -16.13
C SER A 353 38.70 6.10 -16.01
N GLU A 354 39.41 4.97 -16.02
CA GLU A 354 40.88 4.94 -16.04
C GLU A 354 41.45 5.67 -17.27
N SER A 355 40.79 5.50 -18.42
CA SER A 355 41.15 6.18 -19.66
C SER A 355 40.92 7.70 -19.59
N ILE A 356 39.83 8.13 -18.95
CA ILE A 356 39.53 9.54 -18.68
C ILE A 356 40.58 10.15 -17.76
N GLU A 357 40.89 9.50 -16.64
CA GLU A 357 41.91 9.97 -15.68
C GLU A 357 43.28 10.11 -16.36
N THR A 358 43.69 9.09 -17.11
CA THR A 358 44.95 9.11 -17.87
C THR A 358 44.99 10.24 -18.90
N CYS A 359 43.88 10.50 -19.60
CA CYS A 359 43.78 11.58 -20.59
C CYS A 359 43.82 12.97 -19.93
N THR A 360 43.15 13.10 -18.78
CA THR A 360 43.07 14.35 -18.00
C THR A 360 44.42 14.70 -17.39
N ALA A 361 45.12 13.74 -16.78
CA ALA A 361 46.48 13.94 -16.27
C ALA A 361 47.47 14.39 -17.36
N LYS A 362 47.34 13.87 -18.59
CA LYS A 362 48.15 14.30 -19.75
C LYS A 362 47.84 15.73 -20.21
N LEU A 363 46.61 16.21 -19.98
CA LEU A 363 46.19 17.58 -20.30
C LEU A 363 46.65 18.59 -19.23
N GLU A 364 46.73 18.19 -17.97
CA GLU A 364 47.17 19.02 -16.84
C GLU A 364 48.70 19.13 -16.72
N GLY A 365 49.45 18.18 -17.30
CA GLY A 365 50.92 18.23 -17.36
C GLY A 365 51.47 19.45 -18.11
N LYS A 366 52.64 19.96 -17.70
CA LYS A 366 53.28 21.14 -18.33
C LYS A 366 53.44 20.93 -19.85
N PRO A 367 52.87 21.81 -20.70
CA PRO A 367 52.90 21.61 -22.15
C PRO A 367 54.30 21.86 -22.71
N SER A 368 54.91 20.81 -23.30
CA SER A 368 56.17 20.92 -24.04
C SER A 368 55.99 21.70 -25.36
N PHE A 369 57.06 22.36 -25.85
CA PHE A 369 57.05 23.21 -27.04
C PHE A 369 56.56 22.45 -28.30
N PHE A 370 56.91 21.17 -28.43
CA PHE A 370 56.45 20.28 -29.51
C PHE A 370 54.94 19.96 -29.43
N ASN A 371 54.36 19.90 -28.23
CA ASN A 371 52.93 19.63 -28.05
C ASN A 371 52.05 20.80 -28.51
N ARG A 372 52.56 22.04 -28.46
CA ARG A 372 51.88 23.22 -29.03
C ARG A 372 51.94 23.23 -30.55
N LEU A 373 53.05 22.79 -31.14
CA LEU A 373 53.24 22.76 -32.60
C LEU A 373 52.36 21.70 -33.29
N LEU A 374 52.11 20.56 -32.64
CA LEU A 374 51.35 19.42 -33.20
C LEU A 374 49.84 19.41 -32.85
N LYS A 375 49.31 20.46 -32.21
CA LYS A 375 47.92 20.53 -31.69
C LYS A 375 47.53 19.31 -30.83
N THR A 376 48.48 18.70 -30.12
CA THR A 376 48.27 17.48 -29.34
C THR A 376 47.24 17.68 -28.24
N GLY A 377 47.15 18.90 -27.67
CA GLY A 377 46.12 19.27 -26.69
C GLY A 377 44.69 19.26 -27.24
N ASP A 378 44.47 19.71 -28.48
CA ASP A 378 43.15 19.65 -29.12
C ASP A 378 42.73 18.20 -29.40
N LYS A 379 43.69 17.35 -29.78
CA LYS A 379 43.46 15.91 -29.97
C LYS A 379 43.10 15.23 -28.66
N LEU A 380 43.81 15.53 -27.58
CA LEU A 380 43.50 15.02 -26.23
C LEU A 380 42.13 15.50 -25.73
N ARG A 381 41.77 16.78 -25.95
CA ARG A 381 40.43 17.29 -25.61
C ARG A 381 39.32 16.58 -26.39
N ARG A 382 39.52 16.30 -27.68
CA ARG A 382 38.57 15.50 -28.48
C ARG A 382 38.47 14.06 -27.99
N GLN A 383 39.58 13.45 -27.60
CA GLN A 383 39.57 12.11 -27.00
C GLN A 383 38.82 12.10 -25.67
N LEU A 384 39.02 13.11 -24.83
CA LEU A 384 38.29 13.26 -23.58
C LEU A 384 36.78 13.39 -23.80
N ASP A 385 36.35 14.22 -24.77
CA ASP A 385 34.92 14.35 -25.13
C ASP A 385 34.32 13.02 -25.62
N VAL A 386 35.07 12.24 -26.41
CA VAL A 386 34.64 10.90 -26.84
C VAL A 386 34.49 9.95 -25.65
N LEU A 387 35.47 9.92 -24.73
CA LEU A 387 35.42 9.07 -23.54
C LEU A 387 34.28 9.47 -22.59
N GLN A 388 34.02 10.77 -22.42
CA GLN A 388 32.89 11.26 -21.63
C GLN A 388 31.55 10.85 -22.25
N LYS A 389 31.40 10.93 -23.58
CA LYS A 389 30.22 10.43 -24.30
C LYS A 389 30.05 8.92 -24.18
N GLN A 390 31.15 8.15 -24.22
CA GLN A 390 31.11 6.70 -24.00
C GLN A 390 30.66 6.37 -22.58
N SER A 391 31.19 7.06 -21.56
CA SER A 391 30.75 6.92 -20.17
C SER A 391 29.24 7.21 -20.03
N ALA A 392 28.75 8.31 -20.63
CA ALA A 392 27.32 8.63 -20.63
C ALA A 392 26.47 7.56 -21.35
N SER A 393 26.95 6.98 -22.46
CA SER A 393 26.27 5.87 -23.15
C SER A 393 26.15 4.64 -22.26
N ILE A 394 27.23 4.26 -21.57
CA ILE A 394 27.26 3.13 -20.63
C ILE A 394 26.23 3.33 -19.50
N HIS A 395 26.18 4.52 -18.90
CA HIS A 395 25.17 4.85 -17.89
C HIS A 395 23.75 4.73 -18.43
N ASN A 396 23.49 5.23 -19.65
CA ASN A 396 22.17 5.17 -20.27
C ASN A 396 21.76 3.74 -20.63
N GLU A 397 22.68 2.93 -21.14
CA GLU A 397 22.44 1.51 -21.43
C GLU A 397 22.14 0.71 -20.16
N ALA A 398 22.92 0.93 -19.10
CA ALA A 398 22.66 0.34 -17.79
C ALA A 398 21.27 0.75 -17.25
N TYR A 399 20.92 2.03 -17.34
CA TYR A 399 19.60 2.52 -16.94
C TYR A 399 18.46 1.82 -17.70
N ILE A 400 18.57 1.65 -19.01
CA ILE A 400 17.56 0.98 -19.84
C ILE A 400 17.47 -0.52 -19.48
N GLU A 401 18.60 -1.18 -19.31
CA GLU A 401 18.64 -2.62 -19.03
C GLU A 401 18.06 -2.94 -17.64
N ILE A 402 18.43 -2.18 -16.60
CA ILE A 402 17.85 -2.31 -15.26
C ILE A 402 16.33 -2.16 -15.30
N ASN A 403 15.83 -1.12 -15.97
CA ASN A 403 14.39 -0.91 -16.09
C ASN A 403 13.68 -2.04 -16.83
N THR A 404 14.33 -2.60 -17.84
CA THR A 404 13.83 -3.77 -18.57
C THR A 404 13.78 -5.00 -17.67
N LEU A 405 14.79 -5.22 -16.83
CA LEU A 405 14.84 -6.33 -15.87
C LEU A 405 13.77 -6.18 -14.78
N LEU A 406 13.60 -5.00 -14.21
CA LEU A 406 12.54 -4.74 -13.23
C LEU A 406 11.14 -4.99 -13.83
N TYR A 407 10.95 -4.67 -15.10
CA TYR A 407 9.69 -4.97 -15.81
C TYR A 407 9.50 -6.47 -16.10
N ARG A 408 10.59 -7.18 -16.37
CA ARG A 408 10.59 -8.63 -16.61
C ARG A 408 10.21 -9.40 -15.35
N HIS A 409 10.71 -8.95 -14.19
CA HIS A 409 10.52 -9.58 -12.87
C HIS A 409 9.39 -8.93 -12.05
N ARG A 410 8.38 -8.36 -12.72
CA ARG A 410 7.27 -7.62 -12.08
C ARG A 410 6.35 -8.46 -11.21
N GLU A 411 6.44 -9.79 -11.34
CA GLU A 411 5.75 -10.76 -10.48
C GLU A 411 6.31 -10.80 -9.06
N VAL A 412 7.54 -10.32 -8.86
CA VAL A 412 8.17 -10.22 -7.53
C VAL A 412 8.57 -8.80 -7.16
N VAL A 413 8.90 -7.93 -8.12
CA VAL A 413 9.30 -6.54 -7.85
C VAL A 413 8.15 -5.57 -8.13
N SER A 414 7.84 -4.72 -7.16
CA SER A 414 6.93 -3.59 -7.36
C SER A 414 7.72 -2.33 -7.72
N VAL A 415 7.35 -1.63 -8.80
CA VAL A 415 7.96 -0.35 -9.16
C VAL A 415 6.92 0.75 -9.10
N ARG A 416 7.19 1.77 -8.28
CA ARG A 416 6.26 2.87 -8.04
C ARG A 416 6.88 4.20 -8.41
N ASN A 417 6.01 5.15 -8.78
CA ASN A 417 6.41 6.53 -9.02
C ASN A 417 6.17 7.33 -7.74
N ARG A 418 7.20 8.01 -7.27
CA ARG A 418 7.05 9.03 -6.24
C ARG A 418 6.88 10.37 -6.93
N ARG A 419 5.82 11.11 -6.59
CA ARG A 419 5.78 12.54 -6.90
C ARG A 419 6.83 13.16 -5.98
N ALA A 420 7.92 13.66 -6.56
CA ALA A 420 8.85 14.44 -5.77
C ALA A 420 8.14 15.74 -5.37
N ASP A 421 8.04 16.00 -4.08
CA ASP A 421 7.62 17.31 -3.55
C ASP A 421 8.67 18.40 -3.80
N TYR A 422 9.82 18.02 -4.37
CA TYR A 422 10.94 18.89 -4.70
C TYR A 422 11.05 19.14 -6.21
N VAL A 423 11.20 20.42 -6.57
CA VAL A 423 11.39 20.91 -7.94
C VAL A 423 12.77 20.54 -8.53
N GLU A 424 13.77 20.24 -7.69
CA GLU A 424 15.18 20.19 -8.13
C GLU A 424 15.71 18.82 -8.60
N LYS A 425 15.00 17.69 -8.41
CA LYS A 425 15.50 16.36 -8.84
C LYS A 425 14.60 15.56 -9.80
N GLY A 426 13.49 16.14 -10.28
CA GLY A 426 12.53 15.41 -11.13
C GLY A 426 11.79 14.32 -10.34
N LYS A 427 10.95 13.51 -11.01
CA LYS A 427 10.24 12.43 -10.30
C LYS A 427 11.23 11.32 -9.95
N GLU A 428 11.05 10.69 -8.80
CA GLU A 428 11.84 9.53 -8.40
C GLU A 428 10.98 8.26 -8.60
N ARG A 429 11.65 7.14 -8.86
CA ARG A 429 11.05 5.82 -8.91
C ARG A 429 11.59 5.01 -7.75
N ILE A 430 10.75 4.18 -7.17
CA ILE A 430 11.14 3.29 -6.09
C ILE A 430 10.85 1.86 -6.53
N ALA A 431 11.91 1.05 -6.62
CA ALA A 431 11.81 -0.39 -6.83
C ALA A 431 11.80 -1.08 -5.47
N LEU A 432 10.80 -1.91 -5.24
CA LEU A 432 10.48 -2.51 -3.95
C LEU A 432 10.61 -4.03 -4.06
N PHE A 433 11.57 -4.57 -3.32
CA PHE A 433 11.95 -5.98 -3.33
C PHE A 433 11.42 -6.67 -2.09
N PRO A 434 10.69 -7.78 -2.23
CA PRO A 434 10.13 -8.52 -1.10
C PRO A 434 11.25 -9.04 -0.18
N ARG A 435 10.98 -9.12 1.12
CA ARG A 435 11.95 -9.57 2.13
C ARG A 435 11.29 -10.49 3.15
N GLY A 436 12.12 -11.31 3.79
CA GLY A 436 11.67 -12.25 4.81
C GLY A 436 11.07 -13.53 4.20
N LEU A 437 10.56 -14.39 5.07
CA LEU A 437 10.03 -15.69 4.70
C LEU A 437 8.81 -15.50 3.81
N ASN A 438 8.87 -16.06 2.59
CA ASN A 438 7.89 -15.87 1.53
C ASN A 438 7.53 -14.40 1.23
N GLY A 439 8.40 -13.44 1.55
CA GLY A 439 8.12 -12.00 1.41
C GLY A 439 7.14 -11.42 2.44
N ILE A 440 6.86 -12.14 3.53
CA ILE A 440 5.83 -11.78 4.53
C ILE A 440 6.44 -11.15 5.78
N THR A 441 7.56 -11.69 6.29
CA THR A 441 8.03 -11.34 7.64
C THR A 441 8.81 -10.02 7.74
N LYS A 442 9.05 -9.33 6.62
CA LYS A 442 9.75 -8.04 6.60
C LYS A 442 9.14 -7.11 5.56
N LEU A 443 9.19 -5.80 5.83
CA LEU A 443 8.85 -4.78 4.83
C LEU A 443 9.84 -4.86 3.65
N PRO A 444 9.37 -4.62 2.41
CA PRO A 444 10.21 -4.72 1.22
C PRO A 444 11.40 -3.77 1.29
N ALA A 445 12.54 -4.14 0.71
CA ALA A 445 13.65 -3.21 0.51
C ALA A 445 13.34 -2.22 -0.60
N ALA A 446 13.75 -0.98 -0.41
CA ALA A 446 13.60 0.09 -1.40
C ALA A 446 14.93 0.38 -2.10
N VAL A 447 14.88 0.46 -3.43
CA VAL A 447 15.95 1.01 -4.26
C VAL A 447 15.39 2.22 -5.00
N LEU A 448 15.96 3.39 -4.73
CA LEU A 448 15.60 4.61 -5.43
C LEU A 448 16.28 4.64 -6.79
N LEU A 449 15.49 4.93 -7.82
CA LEU A 449 15.93 5.04 -9.19
C LEU A 449 15.49 6.39 -9.74
N PRO A 450 16.35 7.15 -10.40
CA PRO A 450 15.94 8.40 -11.01
C PRO A 450 14.97 8.14 -12.16
N GLU A 451 14.05 9.08 -12.41
CA GLU A 451 13.18 9.00 -13.59
C GLU A 451 13.96 9.17 -14.89
N ARG A 452 15.00 10.02 -14.88
CA ARG A 452 15.77 10.35 -16.07
C ARG A 452 17.13 9.66 -16.05
N SER A 453 17.60 9.24 -17.22
CA SER A 453 18.89 8.54 -17.35
C SER A 453 20.09 9.43 -17.07
N ASP A 454 19.99 10.74 -17.24
CA ASP A 454 21.06 11.70 -16.95
C ASP A 454 21.30 11.91 -15.45
N CYS A 455 20.33 11.54 -14.61
CA CYS A 455 20.46 11.54 -13.15
C CYS A 455 20.91 10.18 -12.58
N PHE A 456 21.17 9.17 -13.44
CA PHE A 456 21.46 7.80 -13.02
C PHE A 456 22.90 7.60 -12.56
N ASP A 457 23.08 7.45 -11.24
CA ASP A 457 24.34 7.00 -10.64
C ASP A 457 24.33 5.49 -10.39
N MET A 458 25.14 4.77 -11.17
CA MET A 458 25.27 3.33 -11.08
C MET A 458 25.86 2.86 -9.74
N LYS A 459 26.81 3.61 -9.16
CA LYS A 459 27.45 3.25 -7.90
C LYS A 459 26.48 3.37 -6.74
N GLU A 460 25.68 4.44 -6.72
CA GLU A 460 24.63 4.64 -5.71
C GLU A 460 23.60 3.50 -5.77
N VAL A 461 23.14 3.16 -6.98
CA VAL A 461 22.19 2.06 -7.20
C VAL A 461 22.76 0.70 -6.79
N TRP A 462 24.01 0.41 -7.15
CA TRP A 462 24.70 -0.82 -6.73
C TRP A 462 24.81 -0.93 -5.20
N GLN A 463 25.16 0.16 -4.52
CA GLN A 463 25.22 0.18 -3.05
C GLN A 463 23.86 -0.10 -2.41
N MET A 464 22.77 0.44 -2.96
CA MET A 464 21.41 0.16 -2.48
C MET A 464 21.03 -1.31 -2.71
N PHE A 465 21.34 -1.88 -3.88
CA PHE A 465 21.08 -3.29 -4.18
C PHE A 465 21.81 -4.26 -3.25
N ASN A 466 23.08 -3.98 -2.95
CA ASN A 466 23.88 -4.85 -2.08
C ASN A 466 23.42 -4.84 -0.61
N ARG A 467 22.57 -3.90 -0.21
CA ARG A 467 21.96 -3.89 1.13
C ARG A 467 20.72 -4.80 1.23
N ILE A 468 20.23 -5.33 0.11
CA ILE A 468 19.11 -6.27 0.11
C ILE A 468 19.65 -7.65 0.56
N PRO A 469 19.21 -8.18 1.71
CA PRO A 469 19.61 -9.52 2.13
C PRO A 469 19.12 -10.55 1.12
N ARG A 470 19.98 -11.51 0.78
CA ARG A 470 19.65 -12.64 -0.11
C ARG A 470 18.94 -13.76 0.63
#